data_AF-A0A1Q3S8U6-F1
#
_entry.id   AF-A0A1Q3S8U6-F1
#
_cell.length_a   1.000
_cell.length_b   1.000
_cell.length_c   1.000
_cell.angle_alpha   90.00
_cell.angle_beta   90.00
_cell.angle_gamma   90.00
#
_symmetry.space_group_name_H-M   'P 1'
#
loop_
_entity.id
_entity.type
_entity.pdbx_description
1 polymer ?
#
loop_
_entity_poly.entity_id
_entity_poly.type
_entity_poly.pdbx_seq_one_letter_code
_entity_poly.pdbx_strand_id
1 'polypeptide(L)'
;MFIDDLAGPDIVVIDDTEREVRSLLEALETRGINTEYIKVDLAGNMPEHEPINSVKLIFLDLNYNIGFGSTFDAEYCAELVSRIIPKDKQYYLVAWTKDVDKTEAVVEVLKEYNVAPVKYSSKLKEKYRTGNDTYNIDTLLDELNAEFNKIIKLDEFYGEIIEVEDNSVLINCLLDEEKGVYQIRKFDLAPFADYIDLEVGGIILIRSTTKPGSRIFEFFNESNDKKDLFKKPNYFKGLDNSRFFTEK
;
A
#
# COMPACT_ATOMS: atom_id res chain seq x y z
N MET A 1 -0.98 22.17 -13.47
CA MET A 1 -1.59 20.83 -13.39
C MET A 1 -1.10 20.09 -14.61
N PHE A 2 -0.07 19.26 -14.47
CA PHE A 2 0.64 18.67 -15.60
C PHE A 2 -0.04 17.35 -15.98
N ILE A 3 -0.61 17.33 -17.18
CA ILE A 3 -1.45 16.24 -17.74
C ILE A 3 -0.62 15.29 -18.64
N ASP A 4 0.66 15.59 -18.86
CA ASP A 4 1.45 14.92 -19.90
C ASP A 4 2.21 13.66 -19.44
N ASP A 5 2.14 13.26 -18.15
CA ASP A 5 2.88 12.09 -17.62
C ASP A 5 2.01 11.01 -16.96
N LEU A 6 0.68 10.99 -17.17
CA LEU A 6 -0.17 9.90 -16.69
C LEU A 6 -0.23 8.77 -17.73
N ALA A 7 0.58 7.73 -17.53
CA ALA A 7 0.53 6.48 -18.31
C ALA A 7 0.00 5.32 -17.45
N GLY A 8 -1.17 4.79 -17.80
CA GLY A 8 -1.76 3.55 -17.26
C GLY A 8 -3.09 3.73 -16.50
N PRO A 9 -3.71 2.62 -16.07
CA PRO A 9 -5.04 2.62 -15.46
C PRO A 9 -5.04 3.10 -14.00
N ASP A 10 -6.12 3.77 -13.60
CA ASP A 10 -6.39 4.12 -12.20
C ASP A 10 -6.89 2.90 -11.41
N ILE A 11 -7.58 1.98 -12.08
CA ILE A 11 -8.19 0.79 -11.48
C ILE A 11 -7.78 -0.46 -12.24
N VAL A 12 -7.35 -1.49 -11.52
CA VAL A 12 -7.12 -2.82 -12.08
C VAL A 12 -8.17 -3.78 -11.55
N VAL A 13 -8.71 -4.63 -12.42
CA VAL A 13 -9.68 -5.68 -12.08
C VAL A 13 -9.04 -7.02 -12.40
N ILE A 14 -8.94 -7.90 -11.41
CA ILE A 14 -8.36 -9.24 -11.52
C ILE A 14 -9.49 -10.24 -11.24
N ASP A 15 -9.89 -10.99 -12.25
CA ASP A 15 -11.00 -11.94 -12.17
C ASP A 15 -10.81 -13.04 -13.22
N ASP A 16 -11.39 -14.22 -13.00
CA ASP A 16 -11.32 -15.33 -13.95
C ASP A 16 -12.42 -15.26 -15.03
N THR A 17 -13.51 -14.53 -14.72
CA THR A 17 -14.76 -14.54 -15.46
C THR A 17 -15.13 -13.13 -15.90
N GLU A 18 -14.73 -12.79 -17.12
CA GLU A 18 -15.01 -11.49 -17.76
C GLU A 18 -16.50 -11.08 -17.70
N ARG A 19 -17.40 -12.06 -17.80
CA ARG A 19 -18.84 -11.83 -17.70
C ARG A 19 -19.26 -11.29 -16.33
N GLU A 20 -18.65 -11.75 -15.24
CA GLU A 20 -18.99 -11.29 -13.89
C GLU A 20 -18.51 -9.86 -13.65
N VAL A 21 -17.41 -9.44 -14.28
CA VAL A 21 -16.88 -8.08 -14.13
C VAL A 21 -17.39 -7.09 -15.18
N ARG A 22 -18.10 -7.53 -16.21
CA ARG A 22 -18.51 -6.64 -17.31
C ARG A 22 -19.29 -5.42 -16.84
N SER A 23 -20.26 -5.59 -15.93
CA SER A 23 -21.01 -4.46 -15.38
C SER A 23 -20.13 -3.47 -14.61
N LEU A 24 -19.07 -3.96 -13.95
CA LEU A 24 -18.09 -3.10 -13.27
C LEU A 24 -17.29 -2.29 -14.28
N LEU A 25 -16.75 -2.95 -15.31
CA LEU A 25 -15.96 -2.29 -16.36
C LEU A 25 -16.79 -1.22 -17.08
N GLU A 26 -18.00 -1.54 -17.52
CA GLU A 26 -18.92 -0.60 -18.20
C GLU A 26 -19.24 0.62 -17.31
N ALA A 27 -19.46 0.41 -16.01
CA ALA A 27 -19.78 1.47 -15.06
C ALA A 27 -18.58 2.40 -14.78
N LEU A 28 -17.35 1.86 -14.79
CA LEU A 28 -16.12 2.64 -14.63
C LEU A 28 -15.78 3.41 -15.91
N GLU A 29 -15.93 2.80 -17.08
CA GLU A 29 -15.74 3.44 -18.38
C GLU A 29 -16.70 4.62 -18.56
N THR A 30 -17.99 4.45 -18.21
CA THR A 30 -19.01 5.52 -18.27
C THR A 30 -18.64 6.74 -17.42
N ARG A 31 -17.82 6.53 -16.37
CA ARG A 31 -17.32 7.59 -15.48
C ARG A 31 -15.99 8.20 -15.95
N GLY A 32 -15.46 7.74 -17.10
CA GLY A 32 -14.18 8.18 -17.64
C GLY A 32 -12.98 7.71 -16.82
N ILE A 33 -13.13 6.61 -16.08
CA ILE A 33 -12.04 6.05 -15.26
C ILE A 33 -11.27 5.05 -16.12
N ASN A 34 -9.95 5.21 -16.19
CA ASN A 34 -9.10 4.26 -16.91
C ASN A 34 -9.00 2.96 -16.13
N THR A 35 -9.44 1.86 -16.74
CA THR A 35 -9.48 0.54 -16.14
C THR A 35 -8.68 -0.46 -16.95
N GLU A 36 -7.99 -1.36 -16.27
CA GLU A 36 -7.37 -2.53 -16.88
C GLU A 36 -7.95 -3.80 -16.28
N TYR A 37 -8.42 -4.70 -17.14
CA TYR A 37 -8.91 -6.00 -16.76
C TYR A 37 -7.85 -7.05 -17.05
N ILE A 38 -7.41 -7.76 -16.01
CA ILE A 38 -6.46 -8.85 -16.09
C ILE A 38 -7.22 -10.14 -15.83
N LYS A 39 -7.42 -10.91 -16.89
CA LYS A 39 -8.02 -12.23 -16.79
C LYS A 39 -7.02 -13.23 -16.23
N VAL A 40 -7.36 -13.86 -15.13
CA VAL A 40 -6.57 -14.97 -14.55
C VAL A 40 -7.28 -16.27 -14.88
N ASP A 41 -6.63 -17.18 -15.58
CA ASP A 41 -7.30 -18.46 -15.87
C ASP A 41 -7.43 -19.31 -14.59
N LEU A 42 -8.37 -20.27 -14.63
CA LEU A 42 -8.56 -21.18 -13.50
C LEU A 42 -7.26 -21.92 -13.16
N ALA A 43 -6.39 -22.20 -14.15
CA ALA A 43 -5.12 -22.90 -13.96
C ALA A 43 -4.05 -22.04 -13.29
N GLY A 44 -4.40 -20.80 -12.95
CA GLY A 44 -3.61 -19.86 -12.21
C GLY A 44 -2.69 -19.01 -13.08
N ASN A 45 -2.80 -19.09 -14.40
CA ASN A 45 -1.99 -18.29 -15.31
C ASN A 45 -2.59 -16.89 -15.44
N MET A 46 -1.79 -15.92 -15.01
CA MET A 46 -1.94 -14.52 -15.34
C MET A 46 -1.05 -14.22 -16.56
N PRO A 47 -1.54 -13.47 -17.57
CA PRO A 47 -0.71 -12.99 -18.67
C PRO A 47 0.52 -12.24 -18.15
N GLU A 48 1.64 -12.33 -18.87
CA GLU A 48 2.80 -11.49 -18.57
C GLU A 48 2.41 -10.02 -18.65
N HIS A 49 2.73 -9.28 -17.60
CA HIS A 49 2.38 -7.87 -17.45
C HIS A 49 3.48 -7.14 -16.67
N GLU A 50 3.78 -5.90 -17.08
CA GLU A 50 4.73 -5.04 -16.37
C GLU A 50 4.03 -4.34 -15.18
N PRO A 51 4.74 -4.03 -14.08
CA PRO A 51 4.11 -3.31 -12.97
C PRO A 51 3.45 -1.99 -13.40
N ILE A 52 2.25 -1.72 -12.88
CA ILE A 52 1.43 -0.57 -13.24
C ILE A 52 1.63 0.55 -12.22
N ASN A 53 2.42 1.56 -12.60
CA ASN A 53 2.77 2.67 -11.70
C ASN A 53 1.61 3.62 -11.36
N SER A 54 0.55 3.64 -12.17
CA SER A 54 -0.59 4.57 -12.04
C SER A 54 -1.76 4.02 -11.21
N VAL A 55 -1.74 2.73 -10.86
CA VAL A 55 -2.83 2.06 -10.16
C VAL A 55 -3.10 2.68 -8.80
N LYS A 56 -4.38 2.86 -8.48
CA LYS A 56 -4.89 3.41 -7.21
C LYS A 56 -5.81 2.44 -6.49
N LEU A 57 -6.50 1.58 -7.23
CA LEU A 57 -7.48 0.64 -6.69
C LEU A 57 -7.41 -0.68 -7.45
N ILE A 58 -7.43 -1.79 -6.71
CA ILE A 58 -7.55 -3.14 -7.27
C ILE A 58 -8.89 -3.73 -6.84
N PHE A 59 -9.64 -4.26 -7.81
CA PHE A 59 -10.67 -5.26 -7.55
C PHE A 59 -10.07 -6.65 -7.78
N LEU A 60 -10.10 -7.49 -6.76
CA LEU A 60 -9.55 -8.85 -6.78
C LEU A 60 -10.68 -9.83 -6.50
N ASP A 61 -10.94 -10.76 -7.41
CA ASP A 61 -11.63 -12.00 -7.04
C ASP A 61 -10.63 -12.98 -6.42
N LEU A 62 -11.06 -13.63 -5.34
CA LEU A 62 -10.23 -14.60 -4.63
C LEU A 62 -10.28 -15.92 -5.39
N ASN A 63 -9.16 -16.25 -6.01
CA ASN A 63 -9.01 -17.48 -6.79
C ASN A 63 -8.58 -18.66 -5.92
N TYR A 64 -9.00 -19.85 -6.33
CA TYR A 64 -8.68 -21.12 -5.68
C TYR A 64 -7.79 -21.95 -6.59
N ASN A 65 -6.75 -22.56 -6.02
CA ASN A 65 -5.88 -23.46 -6.78
C ASN A 65 -6.66 -24.69 -7.29
N ILE A 66 -6.47 -25.06 -8.56
CA ILE A 66 -7.10 -26.26 -9.12
C ILE A 66 -6.43 -27.52 -8.54
N GLY A 67 -7.22 -28.30 -7.81
CA GLY A 67 -6.88 -29.65 -7.39
C GLY A 67 -8.09 -30.36 -6.78
N PHE A 68 -8.10 -31.70 -6.78
CA PHE A 68 -9.10 -32.45 -6.01
C PHE A 68 -8.93 -32.11 -4.52
N GLY A 69 -9.90 -31.40 -3.94
CA GLY A 69 -9.80 -30.82 -2.60
C GLY A 69 -9.21 -29.40 -2.57
N SER A 70 -9.43 -28.61 -3.63
CA SER A 70 -9.00 -27.20 -3.76
C SER A 70 -9.18 -26.43 -2.45
N THR A 71 -8.05 -26.05 -1.87
CA THR A 71 -8.00 -25.18 -0.69
C THR A 71 -7.73 -23.76 -1.15
N PHE A 72 -8.29 -22.80 -0.44
CA PHE A 72 -7.99 -21.39 -0.65
C PHE A 72 -6.49 -21.15 -0.44
N ASP A 73 -5.87 -20.41 -1.36
CA ASP A 73 -4.44 -20.08 -1.32
C ASP A 73 -4.25 -18.55 -1.30
N ALA A 74 -3.88 -18.05 -0.12
CA ALA A 74 -3.63 -16.63 0.09
C ALA A 74 -2.34 -16.15 -0.60
N GLU A 75 -1.31 -16.99 -0.64
CA GLU A 75 -0.03 -16.66 -1.28
C GLU A 75 -0.22 -16.45 -2.76
N TYR A 76 -0.99 -17.34 -3.39
CA TYR A 76 -1.33 -17.21 -4.80
C TYR A 76 -2.03 -15.87 -5.13
N CYS A 77 -3.06 -15.51 -4.35
CA CYS A 77 -3.77 -14.24 -4.53
C CYS A 77 -2.85 -13.03 -4.29
N ALA A 78 -1.98 -13.10 -3.29
CA ALA A 78 -1.01 -12.04 -2.99
C ALA A 78 0.04 -11.91 -4.11
N GLU A 79 0.48 -13.03 -4.68
CA GLU A 79 1.42 -13.05 -5.81
C GLU A 79 0.84 -12.31 -7.02
N LEU A 80 -0.43 -12.57 -7.38
CA LEU A 80 -1.12 -11.88 -8.47
C LEU A 80 -1.07 -10.36 -8.30
N VAL A 81 -1.36 -9.87 -7.10
CA VAL A 81 -1.31 -8.44 -6.79
C VAL A 81 0.13 -7.91 -6.84
N SER A 82 1.10 -8.65 -6.30
CA SER A 82 2.51 -8.23 -6.25
C SER A 82 3.16 -8.10 -7.63
N ARG A 83 2.65 -8.81 -8.65
CA ARG A 83 3.10 -8.69 -10.04
C ARG A 83 2.65 -7.38 -10.69
N ILE A 84 1.56 -6.80 -10.19
CA ILE A 84 0.94 -5.58 -10.75
C ILE A 84 1.43 -4.35 -10.00
N ILE A 85 1.50 -4.44 -8.67
CA ILE A 85 1.84 -3.31 -7.80
C ILE A 85 3.36 -3.20 -7.67
N PRO A 86 3.98 -2.10 -8.12
CA PRO A 86 5.37 -1.82 -7.79
C PRO A 86 5.58 -1.78 -6.28
N LYS A 87 6.77 -2.16 -5.80
CA LYS A 87 7.14 -1.95 -4.39
C LYS A 87 6.94 -0.47 -4.01
N ASP A 88 6.48 -0.26 -2.79
CA ASP A 88 6.23 1.07 -2.20
C ASP A 88 5.09 1.87 -2.86
N LYS A 89 4.34 1.27 -3.81
CA LYS A 89 3.18 1.92 -4.42
C LYS A 89 1.96 1.84 -3.50
N GLN A 90 1.36 2.99 -3.22
CA GLN A 90 0.09 3.07 -2.52
C GLN A 90 -1.09 2.71 -3.42
N TYR A 91 -1.96 1.85 -2.92
CA TYR A 91 -3.23 1.49 -3.56
C TYR A 91 -4.25 1.02 -2.51
N TYR A 92 -5.52 0.96 -2.93
CA TYR A 92 -6.61 0.34 -2.19
C TYR A 92 -6.92 -1.03 -2.77
N LEU A 93 -7.32 -1.98 -1.91
CA LEU A 93 -7.74 -3.32 -2.35
C LEU A 93 -9.22 -3.54 -2.06
N VAL A 94 -9.94 -4.07 -3.03
CA VAL A 94 -11.31 -4.55 -2.86
C VAL A 94 -11.33 -6.02 -3.23
N ALA A 95 -11.40 -6.89 -2.24
CA ALA A 95 -11.71 -8.28 -2.48
C ALA A 95 -13.21 -8.38 -2.81
N TRP A 96 -13.53 -8.48 -4.10
CA TRP A 96 -14.90 -8.60 -4.57
C TRP A 96 -15.13 -10.05 -4.94
N THR A 97 -15.64 -10.83 -3.99
CA THR A 97 -15.60 -12.29 -4.07
C THR A 97 -16.82 -12.94 -3.39
N LYS A 98 -16.90 -14.27 -3.44
CA LYS A 98 -17.88 -15.08 -2.71
C LYS A 98 -17.44 -15.38 -1.28
N ASP A 99 -16.13 -15.40 -1.02
CA ASP A 99 -15.53 -15.80 0.27
C ASP A 99 -14.85 -14.63 0.99
N VAL A 100 -15.67 -13.73 1.51
CA VAL A 100 -15.22 -12.48 2.12
C VAL A 100 -14.35 -12.66 3.37
N ASP A 101 -14.45 -13.81 4.05
CA ASP A 101 -13.68 -14.16 5.24
C ASP A 101 -12.21 -14.46 4.94
N LYS A 102 -11.86 -14.66 3.67
CA LYS A 102 -10.49 -15.00 3.24
C LYS A 102 -9.62 -13.79 2.92
N THR A 103 -10.20 -12.60 2.84
CA THR A 103 -9.49 -11.37 2.45
C THR A 103 -8.32 -11.05 3.39
N GLU A 104 -8.49 -11.22 4.70
CA GLU A 104 -7.45 -10.85 5.67
C GLU A 104 -6.19 -11.71 5.52
N ALA A 105 -6.34 -13.00 5.20
CA ALA A 105 -5.21 -13.88 4.94
C ALA A 105 -4.36 -13.41 3.74
N VAL A 106 -4.99 -12.92 2.66
CA VAL A 106 -4.26 -12.34 1.51
C VAL A 106 -3.49 -11.09 1.92
N VAL A 107 -4.11 -10.24 2.74
CA VAL A 107 -3.49 -8.99 3.19
C VAL A 107 -2.28 -9.24 4.07
N GLU A 108 -2.31 -10.25 4.94
CA GLU A 108 -1.13 -10.63 5.74
C GLU A 108 0.04 -11.05 4.85
N VAL A 109 -0.19 -11.87 3.82
CA VAL A 109 0.89 -12.23 2.87
C VAL A 109 1.40 -11.01 2.10
N LEU A 110 0.52 -10.09 1.70
CA LEU A 110 0.93 -8.85 1.02
C LEU A 110 1.82 -7.95 1.91
N LYS A 111 1.67 -8.00 3.24
CA LYS A 111 2.58 -7.31 4.16
C LYS A 111 3.96 -7.95 4.14
N GLU A 112 4.05 -9.28 4.15
CA GLU A 112 5.31 -10.00 4.05
C GLU A 112 6.05 -9.69 2.73
N TYR A 113 5.29 -9.47 1.65
CA TYR A 113 5.85 -9.09 0.34
C TYR A 113 6.19 -7.59 0.22
N ASN A 114 5.94 -6.80 1.27
CA ASN A 114 6.09 -5.34 1.29
C ASN A 114 5.28 -4.62 0.19
N VAL A 115 4.07 -5.12 -0.10
CA VAL A 115 3.12 -4.56 -1.10
C VAL A 115 1.70 -4.47 -0.51
N ALA A 116 1.60 -4.25 0.80
CA ALA A 116 0.31 -4.17 1.50
C ALA A 116 -0.50 -2.95 1.06
N PRO A 117 -1.82 -3.10 0.80
CA PRO A 117 -2.69 -1.98 0.46
C PRO A 117 -2.79 -1.01 1.62
N VAL A 118 -2.98 0.27 1.31
CA VAL A 118 -3.24 1.32 2.32
C VAL A 118 -4.49 1.01 3.13
N LYS A 119 -5.50 0.46 2.45
CA LYS A 119 -6.71 -0.06 3.06
C LYS A 119 -7.33 -1.07 2.13
N TYR A 120 -7.99 -2.05 2.73
CA TYR A 120 -8.76 -3.04 2.01
C TYR A 120 -10.21 -3.05 2.45
N SER A 121 -11.08 -3.56 1.57
CA SER A 121 -12.48 -3.87 1.85
C SER A 121 -12.81 -5.22 1.25
N SER A 122 -13.64 -6.00 1.93
CA SER A 122 -14.20 -7.24 1.39
C SER A 122 -15.67 -7.07 1.08
N LYS A 123 -16.07 -7.38 -0.15
CA LYS A 123 -17.41 -7.16 -0.68
C LYS A 123 -17.95 -8.44 -1.30
N LEU A 124 -19.08 -8.93 -0.80
CA LEU A 124 -19.74 -10.11 -1.32
C LEU A 124 -20.38 -9.82 -2.69
N LYS A 125 -19.97 -10.51 -3.77
CA LYS A 125 -20.55 -10.34 -5.12
C LYS A 125 -22.08 -10.43 -5.13
N GLU A 126 -22.62 -11.45 -4.48
CA GLU A 126 -24.07 -11.72 -4.42
C GLU A 126 -24.88 -10.59 -3.78
N LYS A 127 -24.28 -9.76 -2.91
CA LYS A 127 -24.97 -8.61 -2.31
C LYS A 127 -25.41 -7.59 -3.36
N TYR A 128 -24.65 -7.46 -4.45
CA TYR A 128 -24.90 -6.46 -5.49
C TYR A 128 -25.62 -7.04 -6.70
N ARG A 129 -25.89 -8.35 -6.73
CA ARG A 129 -26.45 -9.01 -7.90
C ARG A 129 -27.89 -8.54 -8.17
N THR A 130 -28.17 -8.09 -9.39
CA THR A 130 -29.49 -7.66 -9.86
C THR A 130 -30.09 -8.62 -10.89
N GLY A 131 -29.30 -9.55 -11.42
CA GLY A 131 -29.69 -10.50 -12.46
C GLY A 131 -28.57 -11.49 -12.79
N ASN A 132 -28.67 -12.16 -13.94
CA ASN A 132 -27.62 -13.08 -14.41
C ASN A 132 -26.36 -12.28 -14.78
N ASP A 133 -25.37 -12.32 -13.89
CA ASP A 133 -24.08 -11.64 -14.00
C ASP A 133 -24.17 -10.12 -14.19
N THR A 134 -25.27 -9.53 -13.71
CA THR A 134 -25.43 -8.07 -13.63
C THR A 134 -25.44 -7.65 -12.18
N TYR A 135 -24.75 -6.55 -11.88
CA TYR A 135 -24.53 -6.07 -10.52
C TYR A 135 -24.87 -4.58 -10.41
N ASN A 136 -25.36 -4.15 -9.25
CA ASN A 136 -25.57 -2.76 -8.90
C ASN A 136 -24.24 -2.12 -8.46
N ILE A 137 -23.44 -1.75 -9.45
CA ILE A 137 -22.10 -1.19 -9.25
C ILE A 137 -22.15 0.19 -8.60
N ASP A 138 -23.19 0.98 -8.84
CA ASP A 138 -23.33 2.30 -8.21
C ASP A 138 -23.37 2.17 -6.68
N THR A 139 -24.16 1.21 -6.18
CA THR A 139 -24.23 0.93 -4.74
C THR A 139 -22.89 0.42 -4.19
N LEU A 140 -22.19 -0.43 -4.93
CA LEU A 140 -20.85 -0.90 -4.56
C LEU A 140 -19.87 0.27 -4.42
N LEU A 141 -19.80 1.14 -5.43
CA LEU A 141 -18.89 2.29 -5.44
C LEU A 141 -19.24 3.31 -4.36
N ASP A 142 -20.52 3.59 -4.10
CA ASP A 142 -20.95 4.50 -3.04
C ASP A 142 -20.55 3.99 -1.65
N GLU A 143 -20.71 2.68 -1.39
CA GLU A 143 -20.25 2.06 -0.14
C GLU A 143 -18.73 2.13 0.01
N LEU A 144 -17.98 1.80 -1.04
CA LEU A 144 -16.51 1.89 -1.04
C LEU A 144 -16.05 3.32 -0.80
N ASN A 145 -16.68 4.30 -1.44
CA ASN A 145 -16.44 5.72 -1.20
C ASN A 145 -16.69 6.08 0.26
N ALA A 146 -17.81 5.67 0.86
CA ALA A 146 -18.09 5.95 2.27
C ALA A 146 -17.08 5.29 3.23
N GLU A 147 -16.55 4.13 2.87
CA GLU A 147 -15.55 3.41 3.65
C GLU A 147 -14.14 4.02 3.52
N PHE A 148 -13.76 4.45 2.32
CA PHE A 148 -12.43 5.01 2.04
C PHE A 148 -12.34 6.53 2.31
N ASN A 149 -13.41 7.30 2.15
CA ASN A 149 -13.46 8.75 2.42
C ASN A 149 -13.32 9.13 3.91
N LYS A 150 -13.18 8.16 4.83
CA LYS A 150 -12.83 8.44 6.23
C LYS A 150 -11.36 8.83 6.43
N ILE A 151 -10.57 8.88 5.36
CA ILE A 151 -9.16 9.26 5.40
C ILE A 151 -9.05 10.75 5.03
N ILE A 152 -8.59 11.56 5.99
CA ILE A 152 -8.38 13.00 5.80
C ILE A 152 -7.03 13.24 5.12
N LYS A 153 -6.02 12.44 5.49
CA LYS A 153 -4.65 12.59 5.00
C LYS A 153 -3.87 11.30 5.18
N LEU A 154 -3.16 10.88 4.13
CA LEU A 154 -2.16 9.83 4.19
C LEU A 154 -0.80 10.47 3.92
N ASP A 155 0.14 10.31 4.83
CA ASP A 155 1.52 10.79 4.69
C ASP A 155 2.47 9.60 4.77
N GLU A 156 3.45 9.52 3.88
CA GLU A 156 4.57 8.59 3.96
C GLU A 156 5.86 9.38 4.09
N PHE A 157 6.73 8.93 4.98
CA PHE A 157 8.03 9.54 5.21
C PHE A 157 9.01 8.53 5.80
N TYR A 158 10.29 8.72 5.53
CA TYR A 158 11.35 7.91 6.12
C TYR A 158 11.65 8.35 7.55
N GLY A 159 12.11 7.41 8.36
CA GLY A 159 12.57 7.64 9.72
C GLY A 159 13.88 6.94 10.00
N GLU A 160 14.83 7.65 10.61
CA GLU A 160 16.06 7.05 11.17
C GLU A 160 15.85 6.76 12.66
N ILE A 161 16.06 5.51 13.07
CA ILE A 161 16.01 5.11 14.48
C ILE A 161 17.20 5.74 15.20
N ILE A 162 16.95 6.67 16.12
CA ILE A 162 17.99 7.36 16.89
C ILE A 162 18.32 6.58 18.16
N GLU A 163 17.30 6.06 18.83
CA GLU A 163 17.41 5.45 20.15
C GLU A 163 16.26 4.47 20.39
N VAL A 164 16.60 3.35 21.03
CA VAL A 164 15.65 2.30 21.44
C VAL A 164 15.71 2.22 22.96
N GLU A 165 14.59 2.53 23.62
CA GLU A 165 14.40 2.43 25.07
C GLU A 165 13.49 1.22 25.39
N ASP A 166 13.41 0.84 26.67
CA ASP A 166 12.66 -0.33 27.15
C ASP A 166 11.19 -0.40 26.66
N ASN A 167 10.53 0.75 26.50
CA ASN A 167 9.10 0.82 26.12
C ASN A 167 8.82 1.71 24.90
N SER A 168 9.87 2.22 24.24
CA SER A 168 9.67 3.24 23.21
C SER A 168 10.86 3.38 22.29
N VAL A 169 10.60 3.92 21.12
CA VAL A 169 11.62 4.20 20.10
C VAL A 169 11.56 5.67 19.70
N LEU A 170 12.73 6.29 19.62
CA LEU A 170 12.92 7.66 19.13
C LEU A 170 13.37 7.61 17.68
N ILE A 171 12.62 8.30 16.81
CA ILE A 171 12.83 8.28 15.37
C ILE A 171 12.92 9.70 14.83
N ASN A 172 13.98 9.96 14.06
CA ASN A 172 14.13 11.18 13.29
C ASN A 172 13.34 11.06 11.99
N CYS A 173 12.16 11.67 11.91
CA CYS A 173 11.26 11.55 10.76
C CYS A 173 11.55 12.65 9.73
N LEU A 174 11.80 12.30 8.47
CA LEU A 174 11.97 13.24 7.35
C LEU A 174 10.60 13.61 6.75
N LEU A 175 10.00 14.70 7.21
CA LEU A 175 8.63 15.08 6.82
C LEU A 175 8.51 15.78 5.47
N ASP A 176 9.59 16.40 5.00
CA ASP A 176 9.67 17.09 3.72
C ASP A 176 11.10 16.95 3.20
N GLU A 177 11.29 16.08 2.20
CA GLU A 177 12.60 15.78 1.61
C GLU A 177 13.19 16.99 0.88
N GLU A 178 12.39 17.70 0.09
CA GLU A 178 12.84 18.87 -0.68
C GLU A 178 13.32 20.00 0.23
N LYS A 179 12.62 20.23 1.35
CA LYS A 179 12.96 21.27 2.32
C LYS A 179 13.92 20.79 3.41
N GLY A 180 14.21 19.49 3.49
CA GLY A 180 14.99 18.89 4.57
C GLY A 180 14.38 19.16 5.94
N VAL A 181 13.06 18.99 6.08
CA VAL A 181 12.36 19.19 7.36
C VAL A 181 12.32 17.88 8.12
N TYR A 182 12.96 17.87 9.28
CA TYR A 182 13.02 16.70 10.16
C TYR A 182 12.23 16.96 11.46
N GLN A 183 11.64 15.90 12.00
CA GLN A 183 11.00 15.93 13.32
C GLN A 183 11.34 14.66 14.09
N ILE A 184 11.92 14.81 15.27
CA ILE A 184 12.10 13.70 16.20
C ILE A 184 10.75 13.36 16.84
N ARG A 185 10.35 12.09 16.76
CA ARG A 185 9.11 11.57 17.36
C ARG A 185 9.42 10.36 18.23
N LYS A 186 8.68 10.24 19.33
CA LYS A 186 8.71 9.10 20.23
C LYS A 186 7.48 8.23 19.97
N PHE A 187 7.68 6.94 19.76
CA PHE A 187 6.63 5.96 19.56
C PHE A 187 6.71 4.87 20.64
N ASP A 188 5.57 4.30 21.02
CA ASP A 188 5.55 3.11 21.88
C ASP A 188 6.20 1.93 21.14
N LEU A 189 6.78 0.98 21.87
CA LEU A 189 7.47 -0.18 21.26
C LEU A 189 6.51 -1.20 20.64
N ALA A 190 5.29 -1.31 21.17
CA ALA A 190 4.33 -2.34 20.79
C ALA A 190 4.04 -2.44 19.27
N PRO A 191 3.92 -1.34 18.50
CA PRO A 191 3.72 -1.39 17.05
C PRO A 191 4.91 -1.92 16.23
N PHE A 192 6.08 -2.09 16.85
CA PHE A 192 7.31 -2.55 16.18
C PHE A 192 7.63 -4.02 16.46
N ALA A 193 6.96 -4.62 17.45
CA ALA A 193 7.25 -5.98 17.90
C ALA A 193 7.09 -6.98 16.75
N ASP A 194 8.06 -7.89 16.62
CA ASP A 194 8.09 -9.04 15.71
C ASP A 194 8.25 -8.78 14.19
N TYR A 195 8.23 -7.50 13.74
CA TYR A 195 8.26 -7.19 12.30
C TYR A 195 9.26 -6.11 11.87
N ILE A 196 9.81 -5.31 12.80
CA ILE A 196 10.75 -4.23 12.48
C ILE A 196 12.11 -4.47 13.14
N ASP A 197 13.17 -4.33 12.36
CA ASP A 197 14.55 -4.42 12.84
C ASP A 197 14.92 -3.12 13.56
N LEU A 198 14.77 -3.12 14.89
CA LEU A 198 15.06 -1.97 15.74
C LEU A 198 16.55 -1.80 16.03
N GLU A 199 17.32 -1.46 14.99
CA GLU A 199 18.73 -1.11 15.11
C GLU A 199 18.92 0.41 15.07
N VAL A 200 19.75 0.95 15.97
CA VAL A 200 20.12 2.38 15.95
C VAL A 200 20.85 2.70 14.64
N GLY A 201 20.38 3.74 13.94
CA GLY A 201 20.81 4.10 12.59
C GLY A 201 20.12 3.29 11.47
N GLY A 202 19.20 2.39 11.84
CA GLY A 202 18.29 1.74 10.90
C GLY A 202 17.31 2.74 10.29
N ILE A 203 16.99 2.55 9.01
CA ILE A 203 15.99 3.35 8.30
C ILE A 203 14.72 2.53 8.17
N ILE A 204 13.60 3.17 8.47
CA ILE A 204 12.27 2.60 8.30
C ILE A 204 11.40 3.54 7.47
N LEU A 205 10.43 2.97 6.76
CA LEU A 205 9.34 3.73 6.16
C LEU A 205 8.21 3.84 7.20
N ILE A 206 7.71 5.06 7.39
CA ILE A 206 6.59 5.35 8.29
C ILE A 206 5.41 5.82 7.45
N ARG A 207 4.30 5.10 7.53
CA ARG A 207 3.01 5.49 6.95
C ARG A 207 2.11 6.03 8.05
N SER A 208 1.61 7.25 7.86
CA SER A 208 0.75 7.96 8.80
C SER A 208 -0.63 8.20 8.19
N THR A 209 -1.62 7.46 8.67
CA THR A 209 -3.02 7.63 8.27
C THR A 209 -3.75 8.52 9.26
N THR A 210 -4.18 9.71 8.84
CA THR A 210 -5.00 10.63 9.65
C THR A 210 -6.49 10.46 9.32
N LYS A 211 -7.29 10.18 10.35
CA LYS A 211 -8.75 10.08 10.32
C LYS A 211 -9.36 11.12 11.28
N PRO A 212 -10.67 11.42 11.20
CA PRO A 212 -11.31 12.28 12.20
C PRO A 212 -11.09 11.72 13.61
N GLY A 213 -10.37 12.45 14.46
CA GLY A 213 -10.13 12.06 15.87
C GLY A 213 -9.05 11.01 16.11
N SER A 214 -8.36 10.49 15.09
CA SER A 214 -7.27 9.52 15.28
C SER A 214 -6.18 9.62 14.22
N ARG A 215 -4.96 9.25 14.59
CA ARG A 215 -3.86 9.03 13.64
C ARG A 215 -3.27 7.64 13.90
N ILE A 216 -3.11 6.87 12.83
CA ILE A 216 -2.55 5.51 12.86
C ILE A 216 -1.19 5.57 12.18
N PHE A 217 -0.19 4.93 12.78
CA PHE A 217 1.14 4.79 12.21
C PHE A 217 1.43 3.32 11.92
N GLU A 218 1.95 3.07 10.73
CA GLU A 218 2.42 1.76 10.28
C GLU A 218 3.89 1.91 9.92
N PHE A 219 4.67 0.87 10.19
CA PHE A 219 6.13 0.87 10.07
C PHE A 219 6.54 -0.28 9.16
N PHE A 220 7.53 -0.05 8.30
CA PHE A 220 8.06 -1.03 7.36
C PHE A 220 9.59 -0.97 7.37
N ASN A 221 10.24 -2.13 7.32
CA ASN A 221 11.70 -2.18 7.18
C ASN A 221 12.09 -1.63 5.81
N GLU A 222 13.09 -0.75 5.79
CA GLU A 222 13.65 -0.21 4.55
C GLU A 222 15.11 -0.63 4.40
N SER A 223 15.54 -0.79 3.16
CA SER A 223 16.91 -1.08 2.79
C SER A 223 17.87 0.06 3.18
N ASN A 224 19.13 -0.29 3.51
CA ASN A 224 20.17 0.65 3.95
C ASN A 224 20.58 1.73 2.90
N ASP A 225 20.00 1.71 1.70
CA ASP A 225 20.19 2.65 0.58
C ASP A 225 19.92 4.12 0.98
N LYS A 226 18.99 4.34 1.92
CA LYS A 226 18.45 5.68 2.24
C LYS A 226 19.22 6.44 3.34
N LYS A 227 20.33 5.92 3.86
CA LYS A 227 21.11 6.58 4.93
C LYS A 227 21.58 7.99 4.56
N ASP A 228 21.78 8.24 3.27
CA ASP A 228 22.20 9.55 2.77
C ASP A 228 21.15 10.65 3.02
N LEU A 229 19.86 10.29 3.13
CA LEU A 229 18.78 11.22 3.45
C LEU A 229 18.92 11.81 4.86
N PHE A 230 19.63 11.15 5.78
CA PHE A 230 19.77 11.58 7.16
C PHE A 230 21.17 12.11 7.50
N LYS A 231 22.08 12.17 6.50
CA LYS A 231 23.40 12.77 6.68
C LYS A 231 23.26 14.25 7.00
N LYS A 232 23.51 14.60 8.26
CA LYS A 232 23.58 16.00 8.68
C LYS A 232 24.63 16.73 7.83
N PRO A 233 24.28 17.89 7.25
CA PRO A 233 25.29 18.74 6.63
C PRO A 233 26.38 19.01 7.67
N ASN A 234 27.64 18.82 7.29
CA ASN A 234 28.72 19.28 8.14
C ASN A 234 28.78 20.81 8.03
N TYR A 235 27.98 21.49 8.84
CA TYR A 235 27.95 22.96 8.92
C TYR A 235 29.29 23.57 9.35
N PHE A 236 30.22 22.75 9.82
CA PHE A 236 31.56 23.13 10.23
C PHE A 236 32.65 22.72 9.24
N LYS A 237 32.29 22.14 8.08
CA LYS A 237 33.26 21.75 7.05
C LYS A 237 34.00 23.00 6.55
N GLY A 238 35.31 23.06 6.78
CA GLY A 238 36.14 24.22 6.44
C GLY A 238 36.31 25.25 7.57
N LEU A 239 35.67 25.04 8.73
CA LEU A 239 35.91 25.80 9.97
C LEU A 239 36.98 25.14 10.86
N ASP A 240 37.58 24.04 10.41
CA ASP A 240 38.61 23.27 11.13
C ASP A 240 39.85 24.12 11.52
N ASN A 241 40.09 25.23 10.80
CA ASN A 241 41.16 26.20 11.08
C ASN A 241 40.64 27.56 11.58
N SER A 242 39.37 27.67 11.95
CA SER A 242 38.83 28.94 12.46
C SER A 242 39.28 29.17 13.91
N ARG A 243 39.58 30.42 14.24
CA ARG A 243 40.00 30.84 15.59
C ARG A 243 38.99 30.50 16.70
N PHE A 244 37.73 30.22 16.35
CA PHE A 244 36.70 29.81 17.29
C PHE A 244 36.88 28.37 17.82
N PHE A 245 37.60 27.51 17.09
CA PHE A 245 37.85 26.11 17.48
C PHE A 245 39.31 25.85 17.86
N THR A 246 40.16 26.88 17.85
CA THR A 246 41.61 26.79 18.09
C THR A 246 42.07 27.74 19.21
N GLU A 247 41.38 27.75 20.36
CA GLU A 247 41.92 28.22 21.66
C GLU A 247 41.21 27.42 22.78
N LYS A 248 41.84 26.63 23.66
CA LYS A 248 43.23 26.42 24.09
C LYS A 248 43.53 24.93 24.23
#